data_AF-A0A7S2V4R5-F1
#
_entry.id   AF-A0A7S2V4R5-F1
#
_cell.length_a   1.000
_cell.length_b   1.000
_cell.length_c   1.000
_cell.angle_alpha   90.00
_cell.angle_beta   90.00
_cell.angle_gamma   90.00
#
_symmetry.space_group_name_H-M   'P 1'
#
loop_
_entity.id
_entity.type
_entity.pdbx_description
1 polymer ?
#
loop_
_entity_poly.entity_id
_entity_poly.type
_entity_poly.pdbx_seq_one_letter_code
_entity_poly.pdbx_strand_id
1 'polypeptide(L)'
;GGGAQLGDVELMEVSPKLVVISIWNFCTMDRRRLVFFVFSLYNSHSHVEGPDKLTEMDLDTLLDEVYLTQEQRSKAQEEITNKMEADGSMGRHAFLDMIANKPKLLDPLFNLQKELREGILGTQFWAEREAVRTEVIGQAVLAPDEIMAEQEKGAGGGPGSGAPDMDHSRHSMTHHSDTQGTLSMG
;
A
#
# COMPACT_ATOMS: atom_id res chain seq x y z
N GLY A 1 50.48 -12.79 -15.95
CA GLY A 1 49.64 -13.39 -14.90
C GLY A 1 48.60 -12.37 -14.50
N GLY A 2 47.33 -12.72 -14.63
CA GLY A 2 46.21 -11.82 -14.36
C GLY A 2 44.91 -12.50 -14.77
N GLY A 3 44.58 -13.61 -14.09
CA GLY A 3 43.28 -14.26 -14.23
C GLY A 3 42.27 -13.48 -13.39
N ALA A 4 41.26 -12.93 -14.04
CA ALA A 4 40.11 -12.34 -13.38
C ALA A 4 39.37 -13.44 -12.59
N GLN A 5 39.18 -13.22 -11.29
CA GLN A 5 38.24 -13.99 -10.49
C GLN A 5 36.83 -13.61 -10.96
N LEU A 6 36.19 -14.52 -11.70
CA LEU A 6 34.75 -14.52 -11.87
C LEU A 6 34.17 -14.85 -10.50
N GLY A 7 33.54 -13.86 -9.87
CA GLY A 7 32.86 -14.04 -8.59
C GLY A 7 31.82 -15.15 -8.72
N ASP A 8 31.81 -16.04 -7.74
CA ASP A 8 30.84 -17.11 -7.63
C ASP A 8 29.43 -16.50 -7.59
N VAL A 9 28.66 -16.71 -8.66
CA VAL A 9 27.22 -16.45 -8.65
C VAL A 9 26.61 -17.54 -7.79
N GLU A 10 26.33 -17.21 -6.53
CA GLU A 10 25.61 -18.09 -5.62
C GLU A 10 24.21 -18.34 -6.21
N LEU A 11 24.02 -19.50 -6.83
CA LEU A 11 22.72 -19.91 -7.35
C LEU A 11 21.78 -20.09 -6.15
N MET A 12 20.92 -19.11 -5.94
CA MET A 12 19.88 -19.19 -4.92
C MET A 12 18.97 -20.38 -5.23
N GLU A 13 19.05 -21.44 -4.43
CA GLU A 13 18.19 -22.61 -4.59
C GLU A 13 16.75 -22.23 -4.22
N VAL A 14 15.91 -22.00 -5.23
CA VAL A 14 14.49 -21.68 -5.00
C VAL A 14 13.75 -22.96 -4.62
N SER A 15 13.23 -23.01 -3.39
CA SER A 15 12.44 -24.15 -2.93
C SER A 15 11.20 -24.36 -3.80
N PRO A 16 10.91 -25.61 -4.25
CA PRO A 16 9.68 -25.91 -4.98
C PRO A 16 8.41 -25.47 -4.24
N LYS A 17 8.44 -25.52 -2.90
CA LYS A 17 7.33 -25.05 -2.05
C LYS A 17 7.07 -23.56 -2.24
N LEU A 18 8.14 -22.75 -2.33
CA LEU A 18 8.03 -21.31 -2.51
C LEU A 18 7.40 -21.00 -3.88
N VAL A 19 7.83 -21.70 -4.94
CA VAL A 19 7.27 -21.53 -6.29
C VAL A 19 5.75 -21.80 -6.29
N VAL A 20 5.32 -22.92 -5.70
CA VAL A 20 3.90 -23.28 -5.63
C VAL A 20 3.09 -22.25 -4.84
N ILE A 21 3.61 -21.78 -3.71
CA ILE A 21 2.95 -20.75 -2.88
C ILE A 21 2.86 -19.41 -3.63
N SER A 22 3.91 -19.03 -4.37
CA SER A 22 3.91 -17.80 -5.19
C SER A 22 2.88 -17.87 -6.30
N ILE A 23 2.79 -18.99 -7.03
CA ILE A 23 1.75 -19.19 -8.06
C ILE A 23 0.36 -19.15 -7.43
N TRP A 24 0.15 -19.84 -6.31
CA TRP A 24 -1.13 -19.79 -5.60
C TRP A 24 -1.51 -18.37 -5.22
N ASN A 25 -0.57 -17.61 -4.67
CA ASN A 25 -0.81 -16.23 -4.27
C ASN A 25 -1.12 -15.35 -5.48
N PHE A 26 -0.27 -15.39 -6.49
CA PHE A 26 -0.42 -14.63 -7.71
C PHE A 26 -1.76 -14.93 -8.39
N CYS A 27 -2.13 -16.20 -8.54
CA CYS A 27 -3.37 -16.60 -9.21
C CYS A 27 -4.64 -16.39 -8.38
N THR A 28 -4.58 -16.15 -7.07
CA THR A 28 -5.78 -15.91 -6.23
C THR A 28 -5.97 -14.46 -5.81
N MET A 29 -5.03 -13.57 -6.13
CA MET A 29 -5.19 -12.13 -5.89
C MET A 29 -6.10 -11.50 -6.93
N ASP A 30 -7.04 -10.67 -6.46
CA ASP A 30 -7.71 -9.72 -7.35
C ASP A 30 -6.73 -8.68 -7.88
N ARG A 31 -7.20 -7.88 -8.83
CA ARG A 31 -6.36 -6.87 -9.48
C ARG A 31 -5.75 -5.87 -8.51
N ARG A 32 -6.51 -5.37 -7.53
CA ARG A 32 -6.03 -4.36 -6.58
C ARG A 32 -4.93 -4.93 -5.68
N ARG A 33 -5.13 -6.14 -5.17
CA ARG A 33 -4.16 -6.87 -4.35
C ARG A 33 -2.92 -7.24 -5.13
N LEU A 34 -3.06 -7.58 -6.42
CA LEU A 34 -1.92 -7.83 -7.28
C LEU A 34 -1.06 -6.57 -7.45
N VAL A 35 -1.65 -5.41 -7.68
CA VAL A 35 -0.89 -4.15 -7.77
C VAL A 35 -0.18 -3.83 -6.46
N PHE A 36 -0.84 -4.02 -5.33
CA PHE A 36 -0.21 -3.87 -4.01
C PHE A 36 0.94 -4.83 -3.79
N PHE A 37 0.77 -6.09 -4.21
CA PHE A 37 1.81 -7.11 -4.13
C PHE A 37 3.02 -6.73 -4.99
N VAL A 38 2.81 -6.24 -6.21
CA VAL A 38 3.87 -5.73 -7.09
C VAL A 38 4.61 -4.56 -6.43
N PHE A 39 3.88 -3.57 -5.90
CA PHE A 39 4.50 -2.47 -5.17
C PHE A 39 5.41 -2.99 -4.03
N SER A 40 4.90 -3.92 -3.24
CA SER A 40 5.64 -4.50 -2.10
C SER A 40 6.85 -5.33 -2.53
N LEU A 41 6.79 -5.96 -3.72
CA LEU A 41 7.88 -6.76 -4.26
C LEU A 41 9.07 -5.88 -4.67
N TYR A 42 8.80 -4.76 -5.34
CA TYR A 42 9.84 -3.88 -5.86
C TYR A 42 10.32 -2.82 -4.87
N ASN A 43 9.55 -2.49 -3.84
CA ASN A 43 9.94 -1.58 -2.76
C ASN A 43 10.98 -2.21 -1.79
N SER A 44 11.98 -2.89 -2.34
CA SER A 44 13.01 -3.60 -1.59
C SER A 44 14.35 -2.86 -1.57
N HIS A 45 14.60 -1.95 -2.52
CA HIS A 45 15.83 -1.14 -2.51
C HIS A 45 15.67 0.18 -1.73
N SER A 46 14.44 0.58 -1.41
CA SER A 46 14.12 1.76 -0.62
C SER A 46 14.25 1.53 0.90
N HIS A 47 15.43 1.09 1.35
CA HIS A 47 15.73 1.10 2.79
C HIS A 47 16.13 2.51 3.28
N VAL A 48 16.41 3.43 2.35
CA VAL A 48 16.96 4.77 2.66
C VAL A 48 15.86 5.84 2.71
N GLU A 49 14.78 5.72 1.92
CA GLU A 49 13.73 6.75 1.82
C GLU A 49 12.43 6.40 2.56
N GLY A 50 12.39 5.24 3.21
CA GLY A 50 11.28 4.78 4.03
C GLY A 50 10.46 3.67 3.36
N PRO A 51 9.76 2.83 4.15
CA PRO A 51 9.20 1.55 3.71
C PRO A 51 7.97 1.67 2.79
N ASP A 52 7.71 2.83 2.18
CA ASP A 52 6.48 3.07 1.43
C ASP A 52 6.63 3.93 0.16
N LYS A 53 7.84 3.96 -0.40
CA LYS A 53 8.16 4.74 -1.60
C LYS A 53 8.98 3.91 -2.57
N LEU A 54 8.51 3.80 -3.81
CA LEU A 54 9.32 3.30 -4.91
C LEU A 54 10.25 4.41 -5.41
N THR A 55 11.53 4.10 -5.53
CA THR A 55 12.53 4.98 -6.15
C THR A 55 12.51 4.82 -7.67
N GLU A 56 13.20 5.72 -8.38
CA GLU A 56 13.46 5.57 -9.82
C GLU A 56 14.07 4.19 -10.15
N MET A 57 15.00 3.70 -9.32
CA MET A 57 15.67 2.42 -9.52
C MET A 57 14.73 1.23 -9.34
N ASP A 58 13.81 1.28 -8.36
CA ASP A 58 12.80 0.23 -8.16
C ASP A 58 11.86 0.14 -9.37
N LEU A 59 11.45 1.29 -9.90
CA LEU A 59 10.57 1.39 -11.06
C LEU A 59 11.27 0.97 -12.35
N ASP A 60 12.55 1.33 -12.52
CA ASP A 60 13.35 0.93 -13.67
C ASP A 60 13.54 -0.60 -13.71
N THR A 61 13.81 -1.21 -12.54
CA THR A 61 13.91 -2.67 -12.37
C THR A 61 12.58 -3.35 -12.73
N LEU A 62 11.45 -2.84 -12.21
CA LEU A 62 10.12 -3.34 -12.56
C LEU A 62 9.87 -3.29 -14.08
N LEU A 63 10.22 -2.18 -14.73
CA LEU A 63 10.01 -2.04 -16.17
C LEU A 63 10.90 -2.99 -16.99
N ASP A 64 12.15 -3.19 -16.59
CA ASP A 64 13.09 -4.11 -17.24
C ASP A 64 12.64 -5.57 -17.15
N GLU A 65 12.05 -5.97 -16.03
CA GLU A 65 11.57 -7.33 -15.82
C GLU A 65 10.23 -7.61 -16.51
N VAL A 66 9.37 -6.58 -16.65
CA VAL A 66 8.01 -6.73 -17.17
C VAL A 66 7.93 -6.51 -18.69
N TYR A 67 8.78 -5.64 -19.25
CA TYR A 67 8.74 -5.30 -20.67
C TYR A 67 9.91 -5.91 -21.45
N LEU A 68 9.57 -6.61 -22.53
CA LEU A 68 10.54 -7.30 -23.39
C LEU A 68 11.11 -6.40 -24.50
N THR A 69 10.58 -5.19 -24.68
CA THR A 69 10.98 -4.27 -25.75
C THR A 69 11.21 -2.86 -25.23
N GLN A 70 12.23 -2.20 -25.76
CA GLN A 70 12.58 -0.82 -25.39
C GLN A 70 11.45 0.16 -25.70
N GLU A 71 10.68 -0.05 -26.78
CA GLU A 71 9.59 0.85 -27.15
C GLU A 71 8.46 0.85 -26.11
N GLN A 72 8.04 -0.34 -25.66
CA GLN A 72 7.01 -0.47 -24.64
C GLN A 72 7.48 0.10 -23.31
N ARG A 73 8.73 -0.21 -22.94
CA ARG A 73 9.39 0.29 -21.74
C ARG A 73 9.46 1.81 -21.72
N SER A 74 9.91 2.46 -22.79
CA SER A 74 10.03 3.92 -22.85
C SER A 74 8.69 4.64 -22.70
N LYS A 75 7.63 4.11 -23.31
CA LYS A 75 6.26 4.64 -23.14
C LYS A 75 5.81 4.52 -21.68
N ALA A 76 6.03 3.37 -21.05
CA ALA A 76 5.72 3.15 -19.65
C ALA A 76 6.52 4.08 -18.72
N GLN A 77 7.82 4.24 -18.98
CA GLN A 77 8.73 5.08 -18.20
C GLN A 77 8.31 6.56 -18.24
N GLU A 78 7.96 7.10 -19.41
CA GLU A 78 7.48 8.48 -19.53
C GLU A 78 6.23 8.72 -18.66
N GLU A 79 5.31 7.76 -18.61
CA GLU A 79 4.12 7.87 -17.78
C GLU A 79 4.43 7.86 -16.28
N ILE A 80 5.39 7.05 -15.87
CA ILE A 80 5.85 6.94 -14.48
C ILE A 80 6.55 8.23 -14.06
N THR A 81 7.53 8.72 -14.84
CA THR A 81 8.31 9.92 -14.52
C THR A 81 7.41 11.15 -14.34
N ASN A 82 6.33 11.26 -15.12
CA ASN A 82 5.35 12.34 -15.01
C ASN A 82 4.52 12.31 -13.70
N LYS A 83 4.57 11.21 -12.95
CA LYS A 83 3.83 10.99 -11.70
C LYS A 83 4.73 10.90 -10.47
N MET A 84 6.05 10.97 -10.65
CA MET A 84 7.01 10.95 -9.55
C MET A 84 7.05 12.31 -8.85
N GLU A 85 7.38 12.28 -7.56
CA GLU A 85 7.64 13.45 -6.74
C GLU A 85 8.97 14.12 -7.15
N ALA A 86 9.21 15.35 -6.67
CA ALA A 86 10.43 16.09 -7.00
C ALA A 86 11.71 15.43 -6.49
N ASP A 87 11.60 14.53 -5.51
CA ASP A 87 12.69 13.71 -4.98
C ASP A 87 12.98 12.45 -5.83
N GLY A 88 12.21 12.20 -6.89
CA GLY A 88 12.35 10.99 -7.69
C GLY A 88 11.74 9.74 -7.04
N SER A 89 10.79 9.92 -6.13
CA SER A 89 10.06 8.83 -5.50
C SER A 89 8.58 8.77 -5.93
N MET A 90 7.95 7.62 -5.70
CA MET A 90 6.51 7.43 -5.88
C MET A 90 5.93 6.66 -4.69
N GLY A 91 5.07 7.34 -3.93
CA GLY A 91 4.34 6.71 -2.83
C GLY A 91 3.32 5.67 -3.30
N ARG A 92 2.97 4.75 -2.41
CA ARG A 92 2.00 3.67 -2.67
C ARG A 92 0.68 4.14 -3.26
N HIS A 93 0.09 5.19 -2.71
CA HIS A 93 -1.19 5.72 -3.21
C HIS A 93 -1.08 6.24 -4.64
N ALA A 94 -0.03 7.02 -4.94
CA ALA A 94 0.23 7.53 -6.29
C ALA A 94 0.44 6.39 -7.30
N PHE A 95 1.14 5.33 -6.89
CA PHE A 95 1.33 4.15 -7.72
C PHE A 95 0.00 3.42 -8.00
N LEU A 96 -0.79 3.14 -6.96
CA LEU A 96 -2.10 2.49 -7.10
C LEU A 96 -3.04 3.29 -8.01
N ASP A 97 -3.09 4.61 -7.81
CA ASP A 97 -3.92 5.51 -8.62
C ASP A 97 -3.43 5.56 -10.06
N MET A 98 -2.12 5.57 -10.29
CA MET A 98 -1.54 5.51 -11.64
C MET A 98 -1.97 4.24 -12.37
N ILE A 99 -1.87 3.06 -11.74
CA ILE A 99 -2.29 1.80 -12.35
C ILE A 99 -3.80 1.75 -12.58
N ALA A 100 -4.59 2.28 -11.66
CA ALA A 100 -6.04 2.35 -11.81
C ALA A 100 -6.45 3.19 -13.03
N ASN A 101 -5.77 4.31 -13.27
CA ASN A 101 -6.02 5.20 -14.40
C ASN A 101 -5.37 4.72 -15.71
N LYS A 102 -4.25 4.02 -15.60
CA LYS A 102 -3.48 3.47 -16.73
C LYS A 102 -3.17 1.98 -16.52
N PRO A 103 -4.18 1.11 -16.67
CA PRO A 103 -4.06 -0.35 -16.69
C PRO A 103 -2.82 -0.90 -17.39
N LYS A 104 -2.47 -0.27 -18.51
CA LYS A 104 -1.49 -0.77 -19.49
C LYS A 104 -0.07 -0.90 -18.95
N LEU A 105 0.23 -0.19 -17.86
CA LEU A 105 1.54 -0.22 -17.24
C LEU A 105 1.91 -1.57 -16.63
N LEU A 106 0.90 -2.34 -16.17
CA LEU A 106 1.10 -3.70 -15.65
C LEU A 106 0.36 -4.76 -16.50
N ASP A 107 -0.02 -4.42 -17.74
CA ASP A 107 -0.68 -5.37 -18.65
C ASP A 107 0.13 -6.67 -18.83
N PRO A 108 1.47 -6.67 -18.96
CA PRO A 108 2.19 -7.92 -19.11
C PRO A 108 2.04 -8.84 -17.88
N LEU A 109 1.98 -8.27 -16.66
CA LEU A 109 1.72 -9.03 -15.44
C LEU A 109 0.26 -9.52 -15.36
N PHE A 110 -0.71 -8.70 -15.74
CA PHE A 110 -2.11 -9.11 -15.78
C PHE A 110 -2.35 -10.22 -16.81
N ASN A 111 -1.70 -10.13 -17.96
CA ASN A 111 -1.73 -11.18 -18.99
C ASN A 111 -1.06 -12.45 -18.48
N LEU A 112 0.10 -12.37 -17.84
CA LEU A 112 0.74 -13.53 -17.22
C LEU A 112 -0.18 -14.21 -16.20
N GLN A 113 -0.85 -13.43 -15.33
CA GLN A 113 -1.80 -13.99 -14.36
C GLN A 113 -2.94 -14.72 -15.07
N LYS A 114 -3.49 -14.13 -16.13
CA LYS A 114 -4.54 -14.75 -16.93
C LYS A 114 -4.07 -16.06 -17.57
N GLU A 115 -2.93 -16.06 -18.23
CA GLU A 115 -2.35 -17.26 -18.88
C GLU A 115 -2.05 -18.37 -17.86
N LEU A 116 -1.50 -18.01 -16.69
CA LEU A 116 -1.28 -18.98 -15.60
C LEU A 116 -2.60 -19.55 -15.08
N ARG A 117 -3.63 -18.72 -14.94
CA ARG A 117 -4.95 -19.19 -14.51
C ARG A 117 -5.59 -20.11 -15.55
N GLU A 118 -5.43 -19.81 -16.83
CA GLU A 118 -5.94 -20.65 -17.93
C GLU A 118 -5.18 -21.98 -18.01
N GLY A 119 -3.85 -21.95 -17.92
CA GLY A 119 -3.01 -23.13 -18.06
C GLY A 119 -2.98 -24.06 -16.85
N ILE A 120 -3.14 -23.53 -15.64
CA ILE A 120 -3.07 -24.31 -14.39
C ILE A 120 -4.48 -24.43 -13.85
N LEU A 121 -5.10 -25.62 -13.83
CA LEU A 121 -6.43 -25.87 -13.23
C LEU A 121 -7.64 -25.10 -13.84
N GLY A 122 -7.41 -24.11 -14.71
CA GLY A 122 -8.44 -23.39 -15.45
C GLY A 122 -8.98 -22.14 -14.74
N THR A 123 -9.51 -21.20 -15.52
CA THR A 123 -9.96 -19.88 -15.03
C THR A 123 -11.07 -19.95 -14.00
N GLN A 124 -12.02 -20.88 -14.18
CA GLN A 124 -13.11 -21.05 -13.23
C GLN A 124 -12.60 -21.43 -11.83
N PHE A 125 -11.67 -22.37 -11.74
CA PHE A 125 -11.08 -22.78 -10.47
C PHE A 125 -10.47 -21.58 -9.73
N TRP A 126 -9.69 -20.75 -10.43
CA TRP A 126 -9.07 -19.58 -9.79
C TRP A 126 -10.06 -18.47 -9.46
N ALA A 127 -11.08 -18.26 -10.27
CA ALA A 127 -12.13 -17.29 -9.99
C ALA A 127 -12.87 -17.63 -8.68
N GLU A 128 -13.19 -18.92 -8.46
CA GLU A 128 -13.79 -19.39 -7.21
C GLU A 128 -12.85 -19.16 -6.01
N ARG A 129 -11.55 -19.40 -6.17
CA ARG A 129 -10.55 -19.16 -5.10
C ARG A 129 -10.30 -17.69 -4.82
N GLU A 130 -10.30 -16.84 -5.84
CA GLU A 130 -10.23 -15.39 -5.69
C GLU A 130 -11.44 -14.86 -4.92
N ALA A 131 -12.65 -15.36 -5.22
CA ALA A 131 -13.87 -14.99 -4.50
C ALA A 131 -13.79 -15.36 -3.02
N VAL A 132 -13.41 -16.60 -2.70
CA VAL A 132 -13.20 -17.06 -1.31
C VAL A 132 -12.12 -16.24 -0.61
N ARG A 133 -11.00 -15.97 -1.28
CA ARG A 133 -9.92 -15.12 -0.73
C ARG A 133 -10.44 -13.71 -0.44
N THR A 134 -11.24 -13.16 -1.34
CA THR A 134 -11.80 -11.81 -1.19
C THR A 134 -12.81 -11.75 -0.05
N GLU A 135 -13.60 -12.79 0.16
CA GLU A 135 -14.51 -12.89 1.30
C GLU A 135 -13.74 -12.97 2.63
N VAL A 136 -12.80 -13.91 2.73
CA VAL A 136 -12.03 -14.17 3.96
C VAL A 136 -11.08 -13.03 4.31
N ILE A 137 -10.35 -12.50 3.31
CA ILE A 137 -9.35 -11.43 3.51
C ILE A 137 -9.99 -10.05 3.40
N GLY A 138 -11.10 -9.89 2.66
CA GLY A 138 -11.85 -8.63 2.61
C GLY A 138 -12.42 -8.24 3.97
N GLN A 139 -12.71 -9.21 4.84
CA GLN A 139 -13.02 -8.94 6.25
C GLN A 139 -11.80 -8.52 7.11
N ALA A 140 -10.57 -8.70 6.62
CA ALA A 140 -9.34 -8.41 7.35
C ALA A 140 -8.54 -7.19 6.82
N VAL A 141 -8.81 -6.71 5.59
CA VAL A 141 -8.01 -5.67 4.91
C VAL A 141 -8.88 -4.52 4.34
N LEU A 142 -10.05 -4.28 4.94
CA LEU A 142 -10.87 -3.10 4.64
C LEU A 142 -10.89 -2.13 5.81
N ALA A 143 -9.72 -1.64 6.20
CA ALA A 143 -9.62 -0.32 6.81
C ALA A 143 -8.20 0.28 6.66
N PRO A 144 -7.76 0.67 5.45
CA PRO A 144 -6.65 1.62 5.34
C PRO A 144 -6.93 2.92 6.12
N ASP A 145 -8.21 3.29 6.23
CA ASP A 145 -8.64 4.57 6.83
C ASP A 145 -8.74 4.51 8.36
N GLU A 146 -8.99 3.35 8.99
CA GLU A 146 -9.13 3.26 10.46
C GLU A 146 -7.78 3.17 11.19
N ILE A 147 -6.71 2.71 10.52
CA ILE A 147 -5.36 2.67 11.12
C ILE A 147 -4.75 4.08 11.21
N MET A 148 -5.14 5.01 10.33
CA MET A 148 -4.67 6.39 10.38
C MET A 148 -5.43 7.26 11.40
N ALA A 149 -6.67 6.91 11.72
CA ALA A 149 -7.50 7.67 12.67
C ALA A 149 -7.07 7.50 14.15
N GLU A 150 -6.32 6.45 14.49
CA GLU A 150 -5.80 6.26 15.86
C GLU A 150 -4.50 7.02 16.14
N GLN A 151 -3.71 7.38 15.12
CA GLN A 151 -2.46 8.14 15.33
C GLN A 151 -2.69 9.65 15.49
N GLU A 152 -3.80 10.20 15.00
CA GLU A 152 -4.14 11.61 15.21
C GLU A 152 -4.89 11.89 16.52
N LYS A 153 -5.43 10.86 17.20
CA LYS A 153 -6.03 11.02 18.54
C LYS A 153 -5.03 10.93 19.70
N GLY A 154 -3.77 10.57 19.43
CA GLY A 154 -2.72 10.45 20.46
C GLY A 154 -1.82 11.69 20.64
N ALA A 155 -1.90 12.70 19.76
CA ALA A 155 -0.96 13.82 19.73
C ALA A 155 -1.55 15.18 20.17
N GLY A 156 -2.73 15.20 20.80
CA GLY A 156 -3.40 16.43 21.23
C GLY A 156 -3.86 16.38 22.69
N GLY A 157 -2.95 16.55 23.65
CA GLY A 157 -3.34 16.56 25.07
C GLY A 157 -2.21 16.71 26.07
N GLY A 158 -1.28 17.64 25.86
CA GLY A 158 -0.33 18.07 26.89
C GLY A 158 -0.96 19.18 27.77
N PRO A 159 -1.01 19.06 29.11
CA PRO A 159 -1.75 19.96 29.98
C PRO A 159 -1.06 21.32 30.12
N GLY A 160 -1.89 22.37 30.23
CA GLY A 160 -1.44 23.74 30.46
C GLY A 160 -0.58 23.89 31.71
N SER A 161 0.51 24.65 31.57
CA SER A 161 1.26 25.22 32.68
C SER A 161 1.40 26.72 32.44
N GLY A 162 0.66 27.52 33.21
CA GLY A 162 0.66 28.98 33.12
C GLY A 162 0.06 29.62 34.36
N ALA A 163 0.82 29.54 35.45
CA ALA A 163 0.84 30.38 36.67
C ALA A 163 -0.45 30.68 37.47
N PRO A 164 -0.39 30.63 38.82
CA PRO A 164 -1.42 31.17 39.70
C PRO A 164 -1.18 32.66 39.93
N ASP A 165 -2.23 33.48 39.88
CA ASP A 165 -2.19 34.83 40.44
C ASP A 165 -3.35 35.03 41.40
N MET A 166 -3.02 35.58 42.55
CA MET A 166 -3.84 35.64 43.76
C MET A 166 -4.69 36.92 43.83
N ASP A 167 -5.92 36.72 44.32
CA ASP A 167 -6.62 37.54 45.32
C ASP A 167 -7.07 38.98 44.96
N HIS A 168 -8.39 39.21 44.95
CA HIS A 168 -9.08 39.99 45.98
C HIS A 168 -10.57 40.23 45.67
N SER A 169 -11.41 39.75 46.60
CA SER A 169 -12.59 40.42 47.17
C SER A 169 -13.60 41.13 46.26
N ARG A 170 -14.86 40.64 46.25
CA ARG A 170 -16.04 41.35 46.84
C ARG A 170 -17.37 40.62 46.62
N HIS A 171 -17.97 40.22 47.75
CA HIS A 171 -19.38 40.36 48.17
C HIS A 171 -20.49 40.65 47.15
N SER A 172 -21.55 39.82 47.19
CA SER A 172 -22.99 40.13 47.45
C SER A 172 -23.91 39.28 46.56
N MET A 173 -24.56 38.24 47.10
CA MET A 173 -25.96 38.18 47.57
C MET A 173 -27.05 38.02 46.49
N THR A 174 -27.78 36.90 46.64
CA THR A 174 -29.24 36.65 46.50
C THR A 174 -29.92 36.68 45.12
N HIS A 175 -30.43 35.54 44.66
CA HIS A 175 -31.86 35.09 44.71
C HIS A 175 -32.06 33.85 43.79
N HIS A 176 -32.49 32.70 44.33
CA HIS A 176 -33.82 32.09 44.13
C HIS A 176 -34.40 32.18 42.71
N SER A 177 -34.58 31.04 42.02
CA SER A 177 -35.86 30.31 41.94
C SER A 177 -35.78 29.14 40.95
N ASP A 178 -36.49 28.08 41.29
CA ASP A 178 -36.71 26.83 40.56
C ASP A 178 -37.33 26.99 39.17
N THR A 179 -37.12 26.00 38.29
CA THR A 179 -38.24 25.24 37.71
C THR A 179 -37.77 23.97 37.00
N GLN A 180 -38.40 22.86 37.39
CA GLN A 180 -38.39 21.57 36.73
C GLN A 180 -39.11 21.63 35.37
N GLY A 181 -38.72 20.75 34.44
CA GLY A 181 -39.42 20.56 33.17
C GLY A 181 -39.03 19.23 32.52
N THR A 182 -39.72 18.18 32.96
CA THR A 182 -39.74 16.80 32.44
C THR A 182 -40.44 16.67 31.07
N LEU A 183 -40.28 15.49 30.44
CA LEU A 183 -41.13 14.85 29.40
C LEU A 183 -40.88 15.31 27.95
N SER A 184 -40.99 14.48 26.91
CA SER A 184 -41.30 13.06 26.74
C SER A 184 -40.99 12.70 25.28
N MET A 185 -40.80 11.40 25.06
CA MET A 185 -40.74 10.70 23.77
C MET A 185 -41.81 11.11 22.75
N GLY A 186 -41.39 11.04 21.49
CA GLY A 186 -42.20 10.74 20.30
C GLY A 186 -41.31 9.97 19.34
#